data_AF-A0A317J3X9-F1
#
_entry.id   AF-A0A317J3X9-F1
#
_cell.length_a   1.000
_cell.length_b   1.000
_cell.length_c   1.000
_cell.angle_alpha   90.00
_cell.angle_beta   90.00
_cell.angle_gamma   90.00
#
_symmetry.space_group_name_H-M   'P 1'
#
loop_
_entity.id
_entity.type
_entity.pdbx_description
1 polymer ?
#
loop_
_entity_poly.entity_id
_entity_poly.type
_entity_poly.pdbx_seq_one_letter_code
_entity_poly.pdbx_strand_id
1 'polypeptide(L)'
;MSEEKNRSNNCCQRNYRQPEPFHCTIINRRRLIMRHGRLLLAMAVALPILQLAAEEPPAARVIDLKASDGVLIKATYFAAARPGPGVLLLHQCNRQRKLWDGLARQLAAAGIHTLTMDLRGFGESGGTQQDKLTPQEAAKVQTESWPGDIDTAFQYLTSQQGVTPDIVGVGGASCGVNNSIQTARRHRAQVKSLVLLSGGTDLAGRRFLREANDLPELFAVAEDDEFRPTVDIMPWLFSTSTNPGKRYLHYTTGGHGADMFAVHPELRNEIVDWYVTTLVKTPGRAPAAKTTAPVPQWAEVVNQIEMPGGAARFAQRVAEARRTNPKAVLFPEQIVNSMGYEHLQEGDTKLALEILKLNAMAFPESPNVYDSLSDAYLADGQKELAQQNARKALELLPSDTADPTERRNAIRDSAQQKLNQLGEGRPK
;
A
#
# COMPACT_ATOMS: atom_id res chain seq x y z
N MET A 1 -32.97 41.19 -47.79
CA MET A 1 -33.23 39.73 -47.70
C MET A 1 -32.64 39.25 -46.37
N SER A 2 -33.40 38.80 -45.39
CA SER A 2 -34.86 38.84 -45.18
C SER A 2 -35.11 38.54 -43.69
N GLU A 3 -35.72 39.52 -43.00
CA GLU A 3 -36.79 39.42 -41.98
C GLU A 3 -36.66 38.38 -40.84
N GLU A 4 -36.56 38.71 -39.54
CA GLU A 4 -37.23 39.69 -38.65
C GLU A 4 -38.56 39.20 -37.99
N LYS A 5 -38.51 38.90 -36.67
CA LYS A 5 -39.47 39.24 -35.57
C LYS A 5 -39.17 38.39 -34.30
N ASN A 6 -39.12 38.84 -33.02
CA ASN A 6 -39.72 39.94 -32.22
C ASN A 6 -41.19 39.63 -31.83
N ARG A 7 -41.64 39.46 -30.56
CA ARG A 7 -41.35 40.06 -29.22
C ARG A 7 -41.28 38.96 -28.11
N SER A 8 -40.98 39.12 -26.79
CA SER A 8 -41.01 40.18 -25.75
C SER A 8 -42.37 40.50 -25.05
N ASN A 9 -42.44 40.11 -23.76
CA ASN A 9 -43.17 40.70 -22.60
C ASN A 9 -44.71 40.84 -22.49
N ASN A 10 -45.13 40.84 -21.20
CA ASN A 10 -46.43 41.21 -20.59
C ASN A 10 -47.60 40.19 -20.74
N CYS A 11 -48.59 40.11 -19.82
CA CYS A 11 -48.98 41.02 -18.74
C CYS A 11 -49.62 40.31 -17.51
N CYS A 12 -49.91 41.09 -16.45
CA CYS A 12 -50.48 40.71 -15.16
C CYS A 12 -51.99 40.37 -15.16
N GLN A 13 -52.48 39.71 -14.08
CA GLN A 13 -53.60 40.09 -13.18
C GLN A 13 -54.18 38.83 -12.47
N ARG A 14 -54.04 38.63 -11.16
CA ARG A 14 -54.91 39.14 -10.07
C ARG A 14 -56.41 39.21 -10.40
N ASN A 15 -57.24 38.44 -9.68
CA ASN A 15 -58.59 38.87 -9.32
C ASN A 15 -59.05 38.28 -7.98
N TYR A 16 -59.07 39.13 -6.95
CA TYR A 16 -59.91 38.98 -5.77
C TYR A 16 -61.32 39.48 -6.12
N ARG A 17 -62.38 38.90 -5.55
CA ARG A 17 -63.67 39.59 -5.39
C ARG A 17 -64.25 39.37 -3.98
N GLN A 18 -64.54 40.50 -3.34
CA GLN A 18 -65.39 40.71 -2.16
C GLN A 18 -66.63 41.52 -2.64
N PRO A 19 -67.47 42.08 -1.76
CA PRO A 19 -68.46 41.44 -0.89
C PRO A 19 -69.87 42.02 -1.19
N GLU A 20 -70.85 41.86 -0.29
CA GLU A 20 -71.91 42.87 0.04
C GLU A 20 -72.67 42.37 1.33
N PRO A 21 -73.41 43.24 2.07
CA PRO A 21 -73.74 43.01 3.51
C PRO A 21 -75.25 42.91 3.84
N PHE A 22 -75.61 42.76 5.14
CA PHE A 22 -76.42 43.74 5.93
C PHE A 22 -76.93 43.27 7.32
N HIS A 23 -77.04 44.25 8.24
CA HIS A 23 -77.95 44.40 9.41
C HIS A 23 -78.00 43.42 10.62
N CYS A 24 -77.30 43.84 11.69
CA CYS A 24 -77.84 44.24 13.02
C CYS A 24 -79.13 43.58 13.60
N THR A 25 -79.05 43.01 14.81
CA THR A 25 -79.98 43.31 15.96
C THR A 25 -79.32 42.93 17.31
N ILE A 26 -79.63 43.68 18.38
CA ILE A 26 -79.19 43.45 19.78
C ILE A 26 -80.14 42.47 20.48
N ILE A 27 -79.66 41.60 21.39
CA ILE A 27 -80.39 41.23 22.63
C ILE A 27 -79.43 40.75 23.71
N ASN A 28 -79.68 41.17 24.95
CA ASN A 28 -78.88 40.89 26.14
C ASN A 28 -79.69 40.01 27.11
N ARG A 29 -79.20 38.83 27.52
CA ARG A 29 -79.79 38.04 28.61
C ARG A 29 -78.76 37.32 29.47
N ARG A 30 -78.75 37.65 30.77
CA ARG A 30 -78.09 36.88 31.84
C ARG A 30 -78.94 35.65 32.23
N ARG A 31 -78.28 34.51 32.47
CA ARG A 31 -78.56 33.44 33.46
C ARG A 31 -77.67 32.22 33.11
N LEU A 32 -77.25 31.30 33.96
CA LEU A 32 -77.07 31.15 35.42
C LEU A 32 -76.71 29.65 35.59
N ILE A 33 -75.62 29.27 36.29
CA ILE A 33 -75.33 27.88 36.78
C ILE A 33 -75.04 26.84 35.65
N MET A 34 -73.95 26.06 35.64
CA MET A 34 -73.64 24.99 36.61
C MET A 34 -72.16 24.53 36.56
N ARG A 35 -71.64 24.06 37.71
CA ARG A 35 -70.29 23.47 37.84
C ARG A 35 -70.17 22.15 37.06
N HIS A 36 -69.11 21.98 36.27
CA HIS A 36 -68.45 20.68 36.06
C HIS A 36 -66.94 20.90 35.97
N GLY A 37 -66.19 20.29 36.88
CA GLY A 37 -64.74 20.46 36.95
C GLY A 37 -64.01 19.60 35.90
N ARG A 38 -63.02 20.17 35.23
CA ARG A 38 -61.95 19.43 34.56
C ARG A 38 -60.62 20.14 34.84
N LEU A 39 -59.83 19.58 35.77
CA LEU A 39 -58.40 19.85 35.79
C LEU A 39 -57.84 19.31 34.46
N LEU A 40 -57.35 20.19 33.60
CA LEU A 40 -56.47 19.78 32.51
C LEU A 40 -55.09 19.51 33.12
N LEU A 41 -54.90 18.28 33.60
CA LEU A 41 -53.60 17.79 33.99
C LEU A 41 -52.77 17.60 32.72
N ALA A 42 -52.00 18.64 32.35
CA ALA A 42 -51.04 18.55 31.26
C ALA A 42 -49.91 17.61 31.67
N MET A 43 -50.06 16.31 31.41
CA MET A 43 -48.95 15.38 31.43
C MET A 43 -47.99 15.76 30.31
N ALA A 44 -46.97 16.55 30.66
CA ALA A 44 -45.76 16.64 29.86
C ALA A 44 -45.09 15.25 29.89
N VAL A 45 -45.42 14.42 28.88
CA VAL A 45 -44.68 13.18 28.64
C VAL A 45 -43.30 13.59 28.15
N ALA A 46 -42.37 13.70 29.10
CA ALA A 46 -40.96 13.79 28.81
C ALA A 46 -40.53 12.45 28.21
N LEU A 47 -40.61 12.34 26.88
CA LEU A 47 -39.89 11.30 26.15
C LEU A 47 -38.41 11.44 26.54
N PRO A 48 -37.80 10.40 27.15
CA PRO A 48 -36.37 10.43 27.35
C PRO A 48 -35.73 10.44 25.97
N ILE A 49 -35.09 11.56 25.63
CA ILE A 49 -34.15 11.59 24.52
C ILE A 49 -32.98 10.71 24.99
N LEU A 50 -33.06 9.42 24.66
CA LEU A 50 -31.92 8.52 24.66
C LEU A 50 -30.94 9.08 23.64
N GLN A 51 -30.11 10.02 24.11
CA GLN A 51 -28.85 10.30 23.47
C GLN A 51 -28.10 8.97 23.46
N LEU A 52 -28.05 8.31 22.30
CA LEU A 52 -27.03 7.31 22.05
C LEU A 52 -25.70 8.05 22.14
N ALA A 53 -25.12 8.10 23.34
CA ALA A 53 -23.72 8.38 23.50
C ALA A 53 -22.98 7.41 22.59
N ALA A 54 -22.15 7.93 21.68
CA ALA A 54 -21.28 7.07 20.91
C ALA A 54 -20.36 6.37 21.91
N GLU A 55 -20.50 5.05 22.04
CA GLU A 55 -19.73 4.26 22.98
C GLU A 55 -18.25 4.39 22.62
N GLU A 56 -17.46 5.05 23.49
CA GLU A 56 -16.06 5.33 23.21
C GLU A 56 -15.25 4.03 23.18
N PRO A 57 -14.30 3.87 22.25
CA PRO A 57 -13.43 2.70 22.21
C PRO A 57 -12.66 2.51 23.52
N PRO A 58 -12.54 1.27 24.04
CA PRO A 58 -11.72 0.99 25.21
C PRO A 58 -10.26 1.45 25.05
N ALA A 59 -9.62 1.78 26.18
CA ALA A 59 -8.22 2.17 26.20
C ALA A 59 -7.30 1.11 25.56
N ALA A 60 -6.30 1.56 24.81
CA ALA A 60 -5.35 0.69 24.14
C ALA A 60 -4.53 -0.14 25.15
N ARG A 61 -4.37 -1.44 24.87
CA ARG A 61 -3.65 -2.39 25.71
C ARG A 61 -2.28 -2.70 25.11
N VAL A 62 -1.20 -2.40 25.83
CA VAL A 62 0.13 -2.89 25.48
C VAL A 62 0.28 -4.33 25.99
N ILE A 63 0.80 -5.21 25.13
CA ILE A 63 0.89 -6.65 25.37
C ILE A 63 2.24 -7.19 24.90
N ASP A 64 2.65 -8.31 25.49
CA ASP A 64 3.80 -9.11 25.05
C ASP A 64 3.29 -10.41 24.43
N LEU A 65 3.63 -10.64 23.17
CA LEU A 65 3.32 -11.87 22.44
C LEU A 65 4.55 -12.78 22.45
N LYS A 66 4.38 -14.03 22.86
CA LYS A 66 5.49 -14.99 22.90
C LYS A 66 5.60 -15.70 21.55
N ALA A 67 6.68 -15.45 20.83
CA ALA A 67 7.03 -16.17 19.60
C ALA A 67 7.33 -17.66 19.87
N SER A 68 7.39 -18.47 18.82
CA SER A 68 7.62 -19.92 18.90
C SER A 68 8.95 -20.30 19.55
N ASP A 69 9.99 -19.48 19.39
CA ASP A 69 11.30 -19.61 20.03
C ASP A 69 11.39 -18.96 21.42
N GLY A 70 10.28 -18.38 21.90
CA GLY A 70 10.15 -17.78 23.21
C GLY A 70 10.52 -16.30 23.30
N VAL A 71 10.99 -15.67 22.22
CA VAL A 71 11.20 -14.21 22.20
C VAL A 71 9.88 -13.46 22.39
N LEU A 72 9.91 -12.38 23.17
CA LEU A 72 8.75 -11.53 23.40
C LEU A 72 8.69 -10.44 22.32
N ILE A 73 7.54 -10.35 21.67
CA ILE A 73 7.21 -9.42 20.59
C ILE A 73 6.20 -8.41 21.15
N LYS A 74 6.56 -7.12 21.16
CA LYS A 74 5.71 -6.08 21.73
C LYS A 74 4.62 -5.68 20.76
N ALA A 75 3.39 -5.62 21.26
CA ALA A 75 2.26 -5.11 20.48
C ALA A 75 1.39 -4.15 21.30
N THR A 76 0.58 -3.36 20.58
CA THR A 76 -0.45 -2.51 21.15
C THR A 76 -1.78 -2.84 20.45
N TYR A 77 -2.78 -3.24 21.23
CA TYR A 77 -4.12 -3.58 20.77
C TYR A 77 -5.11 -2.46 21.09
N PHE A 78 -5.84 -2.02 20.07
CA PHE A 78 -6.87 -1.00 20.11
C PHE A 78 -8.22 -1.69 19.85
N ALA A 79 -9.03 -1.82 20.89
CA ALA A 79 -10.35 -2.45 20.79
C ALA A 79 -11.34 -1.48 20.14
N ALA A 80 -12.17 -1.96 19.22
CA ALA A 80 -13.40 -1.27 18.87
C ALA A 80 -14.43 -1.41 20.01
N ALA A 81 -15.38 -0.46 20.11
CA ALA A 81 -16.46 -0.51 21.10
C ALA A 81 -17.50 -1.61 20.83
N ARG A 82 -17.61 -2.08 19.58
CA ARG A 82 -18.57 -3.10 19.14
C ARG A 82 -17.87 -4.16 18.29
N PRO A 83 -18.41 -5.40 18.21
CA PRO A 83 -17.85 -6.45 17.36
C PRO A 83 -17.71 -5.99 15.90
N GLY A 84 -16.60 -6.35 15.27
CA GLY A 84 -16.22 -5.87 13.94
C GLY A 84 -15.00 -6.57 13.36
N PRO A 85 -14.48 -6.11 12.22
CA PRO A 85 -13.27 -6.68 11.60
C PRO A 85 -11.99 -6.34 12.38
N GLY A 86 -10.92 -7.07 12.08
CA GLY A 86 -9.57 -6.81 12.58
C GLY A 86 -8.70 -6.07 11.56
N VAL A 87 -7.70 -5.29 12.00
CA VAL A 87 -6.58 -4.80 11.18
C VAL A 87 -5.25 -5.02 11.88
N LEU A 88 -4.26 -5.57 11.17
CA LEU A 88 -2.87 -5.68 11.62
C LEU A 88 -1.99 -4.66 10.88
N LEU A 89 -1.28 -3.80 11.61
CA LEU A 89 -0.40 -2.76 11.06
C LEU A 89 1.08 -3.03 11.38
N LEU A 90 1.90 -3.08 10.33
CA LEU A 90 3.33 -3.44 10.36
C LEU A 90 4.20 -2.22 10.01
N HIS A 91 5.12 -1.83 10.88
CA HIS A 91 5.92 -0.62 10.70
C HIS A 91 7.04 -0.77 9.64
N GLN A 92 7.54 0.37 9.18
CA GLN A 92 8.74 0.49 8.34
C GLN A 92 10.03 0.25 9.13
N CYS A 93 11.09 -0.17 8.43
CA CYS A 93 12.34 -0.64 9.04
C CYS A 93 13.25 0.46 9.63
N ASN A 94 12.80 1.72 9.67
CA ASN A 94 13.43 2.81 10.41
C ASN A 94 12.51 3.40 11.51
N ARG A 95 11.45 2.68 11.91
CA ARG A 95 10.42 3.10 12.89
C ARG A 95 10.00 1.94 13.81
N GLN A 96 8.95 2.16 14.60
CA GLN A 96 8.36 1.21 15.56
C GLN A 96 6.82 1.37 15.61
N ARG A 97 6.11 0.47 16.29
CA ARG A 97 4.65 0.30 16.26
C ARG A 97 3.82 1.55 16.58
N LYS A 98 4.30 2.42 17.47
CA LYS A 98 3.56 3.63 17.91
C LYS A 98 3.45 4.70 16.82
N LEU A 99 4.14 4.53 15.68
CA LEU A 99 3.87 5.35 14.49
C LEU A 99 2.42 5.22 14.01
N TRP A 100 1.82 4.04 14.21
CA TRP A 100 0.45 3.72 13.82
C TRP A 100 -0.62 4.17 14.83
N ASP A 101 -0.23 4.62 16.04
CA ASP A 101 -1.14 4.94 17.15
C ASP A 101 -2.32 5.86 16.75
N GLY A 102 -2.04 6.89 15.94
CA GLY A 102 -3.06 7.83 15.47
C GLY A 102 -4.09 7.15 14.55
N LEU A 103 -3.63 6.34 13.60
CA LEU A 103 -4.49 5.60 12.69
C LEU A 103 -5.26 4.49 13.43
N ALA A 104 -4.60 3.76 14.32
CA ALA A 104 -5.21 2.66 15.07
C ALA A 104 -6.34 3.14 16.00
N ARG A 105 -6.24 4.33 16.60
CA ARG A 105 -7.34 4.96 17.34
C ARG A 105 -8.51 5.34 16.43
N GLN A 106 -8.25 5.87 15.23
CA GLN A 106 -9.30 6.20 14.27
C GLN A 106 -10.03 4.95 13.74
N LEU A 107 -9.29 3.87 13.44
CA LEU A 107 -9.86 2.57 13.07
C LEU A 107 -10.73 1.99 14.19
N ALA A 108 -10.25 2.00 15.44
CA ALA A 108 -11.03 1.56 16.59
C ALA A 108 -12.33 2.37 16.78
N ALA A 109 -12.28 3.70 16.60
CA ALA A 109 -13.45 4.57 16.61
C ALA A 109 -14.41 4.29 15.44
N ALA A 110 -13.90 3.83 14.30
CA ALA A 110 -14.68 3.39 13.14
C ALA A 110 -15.25 1.95 13.26
N GLY A 111 -15.06 1.29 14.41
CA GLY A 111 -15.55 -0.08 14.64
C GLY A 111 -14.60 -1.19 14.21
N ILE A 112 -13.31 -0.90 14.02
CA ILE A 112 -12.29 -1.83 13.51
C ILE A 112 -11.23 -2.07 14.58
N HIS A 113 -11.17 -3.29 15.11
CA HIS A 113 -10.18 -3.70 16.10
C HIS A 113 -8.79 -3.68 15.46
N THR A 114 -7.81 -2.99 16.06
CA THR A 114 -6.48 -2.82 15.43
C THR A 114 -5.37 -3.34 16.33
N LEU A 115 -4.43 -4.09 15.75
CA LEU A 115 -3.18 -4.50 16.40
C LEU A 115 -1.99 -3.86 15.68
N THR A 116 -1.09 -3.22 16.43
CA THR A 116 0.19 -2.72 15.94
C THR A 116 1.30 -3.50 16.66
N MET A 117 2.36 -3.91 15.95
CA MET A 117 3.45 -4.69 16.55
C MET A 117 4.82 -4.11 16.22
N ASP A 118 5.76 -4.23 17.15
CA ASP A 118 7.19 -4.03 16.88
C ASP A 118 7.73 -5.33 16.29
N LEU A 119 8.35 -5.26 15.11
CA LEU A 119 9.05 -6.41 14.52
C LEU A 119 10.25 -6.81 15.42
N ARG A 120 10.68 -8.08 15.34
CA ARG A 120 11.80 -8.58 16.14
C ARG A 120 13.08 -7.77 15.87
N GLY A 121 13.73 -7.33 16.95
CA GLY A 121 14.89 -6.43 16.89
C GLY A 121 14.55 -4.95 16.67
N PHE A 122 13.29 -4.54 16.93
CA PHE A 122 12.85 -3.14 16.91
C PHE A 122 12.12 -2.74 18.18
N GLY A 123 12.17 -1.45 18.51
CA GLY A 123 11.33 -0.84 19.55
C GLY A 123 11.47 -1.52 20.91
N GLU A 124 10.36 -2.09 21.39
CA GLU A 124 10.29 -2.83 22.65
C GLU A 124 10.26 -4.36 22.45
N SER A 125 10.32 -4.86 21.22
CA SER A 125 10.45 -6.30 20.91
C SER A 125 11.86 -6.81 21.21
N GLY A 126 11.93 -8.07 21.64
CA GLY A 126 13.19 -8.78 21.85
C GLY A 126 13.90 -9.19 20.56
N GLY A 127 15.01 -9.91 20.73
CA GLY A 127 15.95 -10.25 19.67
C GLY A 127 17.11 -9.24 19.59
N THR A 128 18.10 -9.55 18.74
CA THR A 128 19.20 -8.61 18.45
C THR A 128 18.65 -7.41 17.69
N GLN A 129 19.03 -6.20 18.13
CA GLN A 129 18.63 -4.95 17.47
C GLN A 129 19.22 -4.89 16.06
N GLN A 130 18.45 -4.38 15.09
CA GLN A 130 18.82 -4.43 13.66
C GLN A 130 20.11 -3.67 13.33
N ASP A 131 20.46 -2.62 14.10
CA ASP A 131 21.70 -1.85 13.98
C ASP A 131 22.97 -2.65 14.34
N LYS A 132 22.82 -3.84 14.94
CA LYS A 132 23.90 -4.73 15.38
C LYS A 132 24.01 -6.00 14.55
N LEU A 133 23.12 -6.20 13.57
CA LEU A 133 23.14 -7.36 12.68
C LEU A 133 23.99 -7.08 11.45
N THR A 134 24.75 -8.07 10.99
CA THR A 134 25.27 -8.06 9.62
C THR A 134 24.11 -8.14 8.62
N PRO A 135 24.27 -7.70 7.36
CA PRO A 135 23.24 -7.82 6.34
C PRO A 135 22.70 -9.26 6.16
N GLN A 136 23.56 -10.26 6.31
CA GLN A 136 23.19 -11.67 6.23
C GLN A 136 22.33 -12.12 7.42
N GLU A 137 22.67 -11.71 8.64
CA GLU A 137 21.87 -12.02 9.83
C GLU A 137 20.54 -11.26 9.83
N ALA A 138 20.54 -9.99 9.39
CA ALA A 138 19.32 -9.22 9.21
C ALA A 138 18.38 -9.88 8.18
N ALA A 139 18.91 -10.30 7.02
CA ALA A 139 18.15 -11.05 6.03
C ALA A 139 17.58 -12.37 6.62
N LYS A 140 18.39 -13.11 7.40
CA LYS A 140 17.95 -14.33 8.09
C LYS A 140 16.81 -14.08 9.07
N VAL A 141 16.88 -13.03 9.87
CA VAL A 141 15.79 -12.64 10.80
C VAL A 141 14.51 -12.30 10.02
N GLN A 142 14.63 -11.62 8.87
CA GLN A 142 13.51 -11.26 8.01
C GLN A 142 12.84 -12.46 7.35
N THR A 143 13.61 -13.48 6.92
CA THR A 143 13.07 -14.65 6.21
C THR A 143 12.65 -15.79 7.15
N GLU A 144 13.38 -16.03 8.25
CA GLU A 144 13.15 -17.18 9.13
C GLU A 144 12.35 -16.83 10.40
N SER A 145 12.43 -15.60 10.92
CA SER A 145 11.81 -15.23 12.20
C SER A 145 10.54 -14.38 12.05
N TRP A 146 10.61 -13.26 11.33
CA TRP A 146 9.49 -12.31 11.23
C TRP A 146 8.17 -12.94 10.74
N PRO A 147 8.12 -13.86 9.76
CA PRO A 147 6.85 -14.46 9.34
C PRO A 147 6.12 -15.16 10.48
N GLY A 148 6.82 -15.89 11.34
CA GLY A 148 6.25 -16.55 12.52
C GLY A 148 5.85 -15.57 13.62
N ASP A 149 6.65 -14.52 13.86
CA ASP A 149 6.31 -13.45 14.80
C ASP A 149 5.02 -12.72 14.39
N ILE A 150 4.87 -12.43 13.08
CA ILE A 150 3.70 -11.77 12.51
C ILE A 150 2.48 -12.70 12.52
N ASP A 151 2.66 -13.99 12.22
CA ASP A 151 1.57 -14.98 12.32
C ASP A 151 1.08 -15.14 13.77
N THR A 152 1.97 -15.03 14.75
CA THR A 152 1.62 -14.99 16.18
C THR A 152 0.77 -13.75 16.50
N ALA A 153 1.12 -12.58 15.96
CA ALA A 153 0.34 -11.36 16.11
C ALA A 153 -1.03 -11.44 15.40
N PHE A 154 -1.08 -12.05 14.21
CA PHE A 154 -2.32 -12.29 13.47
C PHE A 154 -3.28 -13.20 14.25
N GLN A 155 -2.77 -14.30 14.82
CA GLN A 155 -3.54 -15.22 15.67
C GLN A 155 -4.02 -14.55 16.97
N TYR A 156 -3.21 -13.68 17.57
CA TYR A 156 -3.65 -12.90 18.72
C TYR A 156 -4.83 -11.98 18.35
N LEU A 157 -4.73 -11.25 17.24
CA LEU A 157 -5.78 -10.35 16.77
C LEU A 157 -7.09 -11.11 16.51
N THR A 158 -7.06 -12.19 15.74
CA THR A 158 -8.27 -12.94 15.36
C THR A 158 -8.90 -13.73 16.51
N SER A 159 -8.19 -13.96 17.62
CA SER A 159 -8.72 -14.57 18.84
C SER A 159 -9.30 -13.58 19.85
N GLN A 160 -9.20 -12.26 19.64
CA GLN A 160 -9.79 -11.29 20.57
C GLN A 160 -11.31 -11.27 20.51
N GLN A 161 -11.95 -11.16 21.67
CA GLN A 161 -13.41 -11.01 21.76
C GLN A 161 -13.89 -9.78 20.97
N GLY A 162 -14.92 -9.98 20.15
CA GLY A 162 -15.48 -8.96 19.25
C GLY A 162 -14.85 -8.95 17.85
N VAL A 163 -13.65 -9.49 17.67
CA VAL A 163 -13.04 -9.59 16.33
C VAL A 163 -13.76 -10.66 15.51
N THR A 164 -14.10 -10.30 14.26
CA THR A 164 -14.61 -11.23 13.25
C THR A 164 -13.41 -11.90 12.58
N PRO A 165 -13.10 -13.18 12.86
CA PRO A 165 -11.79 -13.76 12.52
C PRO A 165 -11.55 -13.88 11.00
N ASP A 166 -12.62 -13.99 10.20
CA ASP A 166 -12.54 -14.15 8.75
C ASP A 166 -12.57 -12.82 7.96
N ILE A 167 -12.55 -11.68 8.66
CA ILE A 167 -12.54 -10.34 8.04
C ILE A 167 -11.42 -9.51 8.64
N VAL A 168 -10.22 -9.64 8.06
CA VAL A 168 -9.01 -8.96 8.51
C VAL A 168 -8.41 -8.09 7.41
N GLY A 169 -8.03 -6.86 7.73
CA GLY A 169 -7.14 -6.03 6.91
C GLY A 169 -5.69 -6.18 7.36
N VAL A 170 -4.73 -6.05 6.45
CA VAL A 170 -3.30 -5.96 6.80
C VAL A 170 -2.70 -4.74 6.14
N GLY A 171 -1.99 -3.92 6.91
CA GLY A 171 -1.39 -2.67 6.44
C GLY A 171 0.09 -2.59 6.79
N GLY A 172 0.88 -1.96 5.94
CA GLY A 172 2.32 -1.88 6.15
C GLY A 172 3.00 -0.74 5.39
N ALA A 173 4.16 -0.32 5.92
CA ALA A 173 5.00 0.70 5.30
C ALA A 173 6.42 0.16 5.07
N SER A 174 7.10 0.50 3.97
CA SER A 174 8.48 0.04 3.67
C SER A 174 8.58 -1.49 3.66
N CYS A 175 9.54 -2.08 4.40
CA CYS A 175 9.61 -3.53 4.63
C CYS A 175 8.30 -4.13 5.20
N GLY A 176 7.48 -3.33 5.88
CA GLY A 176 6.12 -3.70 6.28
C GLY A 176 5.22 -4.06 5.10
N VAL A 177 5.40 -3.47 3.90
CA VAL A 177 4.63 -3.79 2.67
C VAL A 177 4.80 -5.25 2.28
N ASN A 178 6.05 -5.74 2.16
CA ASN A 178 6.28 -7.15 1.86
C ASN A 178 5.63 -8.03 2.93
N ASN A 179 5.88 -7.72 4.20
CA ASN A 179 5.33 -8.47 5.32
C ASN A 179 3.78 -8.51 5.31
N SER A 180 3.10 -7.43 4.94
CA SER A 180 1.63 -7.39 4.79
C SER A 180 1.14 -8.29 3.67
N ILE A 181 1.80 -8.27 2.51
CA ILE A 181 1.47 -9.12 1.35
C ILE A 181 1.73 -10.60 1.68
N GLN A 182 2.87 -10.92 2.29
CA GLN A 182 3.19 -12.28 2.72
C GLN A 182 2.21 -12.79 3.79
N THR A 183 1.73 -11.93 4.69
CA THR A 183 0.68 -12.27 5.66
C THR A 183 -0.65 -12.54 4.96
N ALA A 184 -1.03 -11.75 3.95
CA ALA A 184 -2.21 -12.01 3.12
C ALA A 184 -2.11 -13.31 2.30
N ARG A 185 -0.90 -13.73 1.90
CA ARG A 185 -0.64 -15.04 1.28
C ARG A 185 -0.88 -16.19 2.26
N ARG A 186 -0.35 -16.09 3.49
CA ARG A 186 -0.46 -17.15 4.51
C ARG A 186 -1.87 -17.26 5.10
N HIS A 187 -2.57 -16.14 5.30
CA HIS A 187 -3.91 -16.06 5.90
C HIS A 187 -5.00 -15.66 4.89
N ARG A 188 -4.90 -16.21 3.67
CA ARG A 188 -5.73 -15.80 2.52
C ARG A 188 -7.24 -16.00 2.72
N ALA A 189 -7.63 -16.94 3.57
CA ALA A 189 -9.03 -17.17 3.91
C ALA A 189 -9.62 -16.02 4.75
N GLN A 190 -8.81 -15.41 5.62
CA GLN A 190 -9.22 -14.35 6.56
C GLN A 190 -8.93 -12.94 6.06
N VAL A 191 -7.87 -12.73 5.27
CA VAL A 191 -7.47 -11.38 4.83
C VAL A 191 -8.34 -10.90 3.65
N LYS A 192 -8.88 -9.69 3.80
CA LYS A 192 -9.87 -9.06 2.89
C LYS A 192 -9.48 -7.67 2.38
N SER A 193 -8.40 -7.07 2.87
CA SER A 193 -7.92 -5.78 2.36
C SER A 193 -6.46 -5.51 2.69
N LEU A 194 -5.77 -4.84 1.77
CA LEU A 194 -4.38 -4.39 1.95
C LEU A 194 -4.26 -2.86 1.92
N VAL A 195 -3.26 -2.35 2.66
CA VAL A 195 -2.78 -0.95 2.60
C VAL A 195 -1.25 -0.97 2.60
N LEU A 196 -0.65 -0.38 1.57
CA LEU A 196 0.77 -0.57 1.22
C LEU A 196 1.40 0.81 0.98
N LEU A 197 2.27 1.26 1.91
CA LEU A 197 2.88 2.60 1.87
C LEU A 197 4.38 2.49 1.56
N SER A 198 4.86 3.12 0.48
CA SER A 198 6.30 3.22 0.15
C SER A 198 7.11 1.91 0.32
N GLY A 199 6.75 0.82 -0.37
CA GLY A 199 7.49 -0.43 -0.27
C GLY A 199 7.19 -1.45 -1.37
N GLY A 200 8.03 -2.48 -1.45
CA GLY A 200 7.93 -3.56 -2.44
C GLY A 200 7.54 -4.91 -1.85
N THR A 201 7.55 -5.93 -2.71
CA THR A 201 7.37 -7.35 -2.35
C THR A 201 8.18 -8.21 -3.31
N ASP A 202 8.59 -9.39 -2.84
CA ASP A 202 9.32 -10.39 -3.64
C ASP A 202 8.46 -10.97 -4.80
N LEU A 203 9.09 -11.78 -5.66
CA LEU A 203 8.44 -12.43 -6.78
C LEU A 203 7.21 -13.25 -6.38
N ALA A 204 7.25 -13.91 -5.21
CA ALA A 204 6.14 -14.73 -4.73
C ALA A 204 4.95 -13.86 -4.27
N GLY A 205 5.23 -12.69 -3.68
CA GLY A 205 4.27 -11.63 -3.40
C GLY A 205 3.64 -11.04 -4.67
N ARG A 206 4.45 -10.75 -5.70
CA ARG A 206 3.95 -10.24 -6.99
C ARG A 206 3.16 -11.28 -7.80
N ARG A 207 3.52 -12.57 -7.73
CA ARG A 207 2.70 -13.66 -8.29
C ARG A 207 1.33 -13.69 -7.61
N PHE A 208 1.29 -13.61 -6.28
CA PHE A 208 0.04 -13.56 -5.53
C PHE A 208 -0.85 -12.36 -5.89
N LEU A 209 -0.31 -11.13 -5.96
CA LEU A 209 -1.12 -9.95 -6.32
C LEU A 209 -1.66 -10.00 -7.77
N ARG A 210 -0.99 -10.71 -8.68
CA ARG A 210 -1.54 -10.98 -10.03
C ARG A 210 -2.76 -11.90 -9.99
N GLU A 211 -2.84 -12.80 -9.03
CA GLU A 211 -3.89 -13.81 -8.90
C GLU A 211 -5.05 -13.35 -8.00
N ALA A 212 -4.79 -12.47 -7.02
CA ALA A 212 -5.73 -12.03 -5.98
C ALA A 212 -6.70 -10.91 -6.42
N ASN A 213 -7.43 -11.12 -7.53
CA ASN A 213 -8.38 -10.13 -8.09
C ASN A 213 -9.58 -9.76 -7.18
N ASP A 214 -9.76 -10.49 -6.08
CA ASP A 214 -10.74 -10.32 -4.99
C ASP A 214 -10.12 -9.77 -3.69
N LEU A 215 -8.84 -9.42 -3.67
CA LEU A 215 -8.19 -8.76 -2.54
C LEU A 215 -7.91 -7.28 -2.86
N PRO A 216 -8.76 -6.33 -2.43
CA PRO A 216 -8.55 -4.92 -2.74
C PRO A 216 -7.37 -4.33 -1.96
N GLU A 217 -6.47 -3.65 -2.68
CA GLU A 217 -5.28 -2.99 -2.14
C GLU A 217 -5.27 -1.46 -2.38
N LEU A 218 -4.89 -0.71 -1.34
CA LEU A 218 -4.57 0.72 -1.44
C LEU A 218 -3.05 0.88 -1.37
N PHE A 219 -2.51 1.66 -2.30
CA PHE A 219 -1.10 1.98 -2.44
C PHE A 219 -0.88 3.47 -2.20
N ALA A 220 0.18 3.86 -1.49
CA ALA A 220 0.57 5.26 -1.35
C ALA A 220 2.09 5.47 -1.43
N VAL A 221 2.54 6.53 -2.09
CA VAL A 221 3.96 6.91 -2.20
C VAL A 221 4.12 8.42 -2.38
N ALA A 222 5.28 8.95 -2.00
CA ALA A 222 5.69 10.33 -2.27
C ALA A 222 6.90 10.40 -3.24
N GLU A 223 6.97 11.41 -4.11
CA GLU A 223 8.07 11.59 -5.08
C GLU A 223 9.42 11.91 -4.39
N ASP A 224 9.37 12.49 -3.19
CA ASP A 224 10.51 12.85 -2.34
C ASP A 224 10.94 11.75 -1.35
N ASP A 225 10.45 10.51 -1.53
CA ASP A 225 10.87 9.35 -0.73
C ASP A 225 12.40 9.18 -0.78
N GLU A 226 13.03 9.20 0.40
CA GLU A 226 14.49 9.14 0.57
C GLU A 226 15.08 7.83 0.00
N PHE A 227 14.29 6.75 0.03
CA PHE A 227 14.66 5.47 -0.56
C PHE A 227 14.24 5.45 -2.04
N ARG A 228 15.00 6.17 -2.88
CA ARG A 228 14.71 6.39 -4.32
C ARG A 228 14.11 5.21 -5.11
N PRO A 229 14.56 3.94 -4.97
CA PRO A 229 13.94 2.81 -5.69
C PRO A 229 12.44 2.63 -5.38
N THR A 230 11.99 3.01 -4.19
CA THR A 230 10.58 2.96 -3.76
C THR A 230 9.65 3.71 -4.70
N VAL A 231 10.11 4.86 -5.24
CA VAL A 231 9.31 5.72 -6.14
C VAL A 231 8.97 5.00 -7.45
N ASP A 232 9.83 4.10 -7.92
CA ASP A 232 9.57 3.24 -9.08
C ASP A 232 8.89 1.90 -8.66
N ILE A 233 9.26 1.32 -7.52
CA ILE A 233 8.70 0.04 -7.05
C ILE A 233 7.19 0.15 -6.79
N MET A 234 6.71 1.28 -6.26
CA MET A 234 5.30 1.49 -5.93
C MET A 234 4.36 1.49 -7.15
N PRO A 235 4.61 2.25 -8.25
CA PRO A 235 3.80 2.14 -9.46
C PRO A 235 3.97 0.77 -10.15
N TRP A 236 5.16 0.15 -10.10
CA TRP A 236 5.33 -1.22 -10.61
C TRP A 236 4.41 -2.21 -9.87
N LEU A 237 4.42 -2.18 -8.54
CA LEU A 237 3.61 -3.05 -7.68
C LEU A 237 2.11 -2.79 -7.86
N PHE A 238 1.70 -1.52 -7.98
CA PHE A 238 0.33 -1.17 -8.33
C PHE A 238 -0.08 -1.79 -9.68
N SER A 239 0.76 -1.68 -10.71
CA SER A 239 0.50 -2.29 -12.03
C SER A 239 0.59 -3.81 -12.04
N THR A 240 1.18 -4.45 -11.02
CA THR A 240 1.18 -5.91 -10.84
C THR A 240 -0.18 -6.43 -10.35
N SER A 241 -0.91 -5.69 -9.51
CA SER A 241 -2.23 -6.11 -9.03
C SER A 241 -3.28 -6.17 -10.16
N THR A 242 -4.09 -7.22 -10.16
CA THR A 242 -5.23 -7.37 -11.09
C THR A 242 -6.58 -6.96 -10.47
N ASN A 243 -6.62 -6.50 -9.22
CA ASN A 243 -7.85 -6.09 -8.58
C ASN A 243 -8.47 -4.85 -9.27
N PRO A 244 -9.75 -4.86 -9.68
CA PRO A 244 -10.35 -3.72 -10.38
C PRO A 244 -10.65 -2.53 -9.47
N GLY A 245 -10.68 -2.73 -8.15
CA GLY A 245 -10.92 -1.72 -7.13
C GLY A 245 -9.65 -1.19 -6.46
N LYS A 246 -8.44 -1.61 -6.91
CA LYS A 246 -7.17 -1.10 -6.38
C LYS A 246 -7.08 0.42 -6.47
N ARG A 247 -6.45 1.07 -5.48
CA ARG A 247 -6.33 2.53 -5.40
C ARG A 247 -4.88 2.98 -5.26
N TYR A 248 -4.47 3.97 -6.05
CA TYR A 248 -3.14 4.59 -5.97
C TYR A 248 -3.27 6.02 -5.45
N LEU A 249 -2.57 6.33 -4.37
CA LEU A 249 -2.39 7.68 -3.84
C LEU A 249 -0.94 8.11 -4.11
N HIS A 250 -0.77 9.32 -4.64
CA HIS A 250 0.53 9.80 -5.08
C HIS A 250 0.71 11.25 -4.65
N TYR A 251 1.84 11.54 -4.01
CA TYR A 251 2.14 12.83 -3.42
C TYR A 251 3.46 13.38 -3.94
N THR A 252 3.58 14.68 -4.20
CA THR A 252 4.87 15.27 -4.61
C THR A 252 5.86 15.41 -3.46
N THR A 253 5.37 15.63 -2.24
CA THR A 253 6.17 15.64 -1.02
C THR A 253 5.49 14.80 0.05
N GLY A 254 6.23 14.20 0.97
CA GLY A 254 5.67 13.34 2.02
C GLY A 254 6.67 12.48 2.77
N GLY A 255 7.83 12.20 2.17
CA GLY A 255 8.84 11.30 2.75
C GLY A 255 8.42 9.84 2.76
N HIS A 256 9.14 9.03 3.55
CA HIS A 256 9.05 7.57 3.45
C HIS A 256 7.92 6.95 4.29
N GLY A 257 7.01 6.25 3.62
CA GLY A 257 6.03 5.38 4.27
C GLY A 257 5.03 6.14 5.14
N ALA A 258 4.92 5.75 6.41
CA ALA A 258 4.00 6.37 7.35
C ALA A 258 4.50 7.76 7.86
N ASP A 259 5.68 8.22 7.47
CA ASP A 259 6.09 9.62 7.66
C ASP A 259 5.19 10.58 6.84
N MET A 260 4.60 10.11 5.73
CA MET A 260 3.59 10.83 4.94
C MET A 260 2.45 11.36 5.81
N PHE A 261 2.12 10.71 6.94
CA PHE A 261 1.07 11.16 7.85
C PHE A 261 1.31 12.49 8.58
N ALA A 262 2.55 13.00 8.56
CA ALA A 262 2.89 14.32 9.10
C ALA A 262 2.63 15.44 8.06
N VAL A 263 2.82 15.14 6.78
CA VAL A 263 2.62 16.07 5.65
C VAL A 263 1.19 16.04 5.14
N HIS A 264 0.62 14.83 5.04
CA HIS A 264 -0.73 14.51 4.54
C HIS A 264 -1.55 13.85 5.67
N PRO A 265 -2.05 14.63 6.64
CA PRO A 265 -2.84 14.08 7.74
C PRO A 265 -4.14 13.40 7.27
N GLU A 266 -4.66 13.78 6.11
CA GLU A 266 -5.83 13.19 5.46
C GLU A 266 -5.60 11.78 4.93
N LEU A 267 -4.35 11.38 4.67
CA LEU A 267 -4.01 9.99 4.30
C LEU A 267 -4.48 8.99 5.37
N ARG A 268 -4.51 9.37 6.66
CA ARG A 268 -5.09 8.52 7.70
C ARG A 268 -6.60 8.31 7.49
N ASN A 269 -7.33 9.38 7.15
CA ASN A 269 -8.76 9.31 6.89
C ASN A 269 -9.05 8.46 5.64
N GLU A 270 -8.26 8.62 4.57
CA GLU A 270 -8.36 7.80 3.36
C GLU A 270 -8.13 6.31 3.63
N ILE A 271 -7.21 5.96 4.54
CA ILE A 271 -6.99 4.57 4.99
C ILE A 271 -8.15 4.05 5.85
N VAL A 272 -8.74 4.89 6.72
CA VAL A 272 -9.92 4.53 7.50
C VAL A 272 -11.12 4.29 6.59
N ASP A 273 -11.41 5.21 5.66
CA ASP A 273 -12.50 5.07 4.68
C ASP A 273 -12.31 3.86 3.76
N TRP A 274 -11.06 3.57 3.40
CA TRP A 274 -10.69 2.36 2.68
C TRP A 274 -11.06 1.10 3.47
N TYR A 275 -10.55 0.91 4.69
CA TYR A 275 -10.85 -0.27 5.49
C TYR A 275 -12.32 -0.36 5.92
N VAL A 276 -13.00 0.76 6.20
CA VAL A 276 -14.45 0.78 6.42
C VAL A 276 -15.19 0.31 5.17
N THR A 277 -14.72 0.65 3.97
CA THR A 277 -15.30 0.16 2.72
C THR A 277 -15.03 -1.33 2.54
N THR A 278 -13.77 -1.77 2.58
CA THR A 278 -13.34 -3.12 2.20
C THR A 278 -13.49 -4.18 3.29
N LEU A 279 -13.74 -3.80 4.56
CA LEU A 279 -13.94 -4.72 5.69
C LEU A 279 -15.32 -4.60 6.34
N VAL A 280 -15.94 -3.41 6.39
CA VAL A 280 -17.23 -3.21 7.07
C VAL A 280 -18.41 -3.19 6.09
N LYS A 281 -18.32 -2.38 5.02
CA LYS A 281 -19.42 -2.21 4.06
C LYS A 281 -19.48 -3.33 3.02
N THR A 282 -18.33 -3.68 2.44
CA THR A 282 -18.20 -4.70 1.40
C THR A 282 -16.94 -5.54 1.62
N PRO A 283 -16.97 -6.52 2.57
CA PRO A 283 -15.84 -7.41 2.86
C PRO A 283 -15.20 -8.00 1.59
N GLY A 284 -13.91 -7.74 1.39
CA GLY A 284 -13.14 -8.25 0.25
C GLY A 284 -13.45 -7.54 -1.07
N ARG A 285 -14.11 -6.38 -1.08
CA ARG A 285 -14.43 -5.66 -2.31
C ARG A 285 -14.28 -4.15 -2.13
N ALA A 286 -13.63 -3.52 -3.09
CA ALA A 286 -13.68 -2.06 -3.31
C ALA A 286 -14.48 -1.77 -4.59
N PRO A 287 -15.15 -0.61 -4.70
CA PRO A 287 -15.70 -0.14 -5.97
C PRO A 287 -14.58 -0.02 -7.02
N ALA A 288 -14.89 -0.38 -8.27
CA ALA A 288 -13.90 -0.25 -9.35
C ALA A 288 -13.41 1.20 -9.50
N ALA A 289 -12.12 1.37 -9.81
CA ALA A 289 -11.52 2.68 -10.01
C ALA A 289 -12.24 3.43 -11.15
N LYS A 290 -12.78 4.62 -10.85
CA LYS A 290 -13.52 5.46 -11.83
C LYS A 290 -12.61 6.20 -12.81
N THR A 291 -11.33 6.28 -12.50
CA THR A 291 -10.31 7.06 -13.20
C THR A 291 -9.01 6.26 -13.22
N THR A 292 -8.25 6.36 -14.30
CA THR A 292 -6.91 5.78 -14.39
C THR A 292 -5.99 6.39 -13.33
N ALA A 293 -5.20 5.56 -12.65
CA ALA A 293 -4.19 6.02 -11.70
C ALA A 293 -3.06 6.79 -12.44
N PRO A 294 -2.46 7.82 -11.81
CA PRO A 294 -1.34 8.56 -12.39
C PRO A 294 -0.01 7.77 -12.24
N VAL A 295 0.05 6.56 -12.81
CA VAL A 295 1.27 5.75 -12.84
C VAL A 295 2.06 5.95 -14.15
N PRO A 296 3.40 5.90 -14.12
CA PRO A 296 4.20 5.99 -15.34
C PRO A 296 3.87 4.88 -16.35
N GLN A 297 3.85 5.20 -17.64
CA GLN A 297 3.52 4.26 -18.72
C GLN A 297 4.37 2.98 -18.70
N TRP A 298 5.62 3.06 -18.24
CA TRP A 298 6.52 1.91 -18.15
C TRP A 298 5.98 0.85 -17.17
N ALA A 299 5.33 1.24 -16.08
CA ALA A 299 4.86 0.32 -15.03
C ALA A 299 3.74 -0.61 -15.54
N GLU A 300 2.86 -0.08 -16.39
CA GLU A 300 1.77 -0.85 -17.03
C GLU A 300 2.27 -1.93 -18.01
N VAL A 301 3.51 -1.78 -18.53
CA VAL A 301 4.07 -2.71 -19.52
C VAL A 301 5.22 -3.56 -19.00
N VAL A 302 5.95 -3.14 -17.96
CA VAL A 302 7.14 -3.85 -17.46
C VAL A 302 6.83 -5.27 -16.99
N ASN A 303 5.63 -5.50 -16.43
CA ASN A 303 5.15 -6.83 -16.04
C ASN A 303 5.02 -7.82 -17.22
N GLN A 304 5.06 -7.34 -18.48
CA GLN A 304 5.10 -8.20 -19.67
C GLN A 304 6.48 -8.84 -19.90
N ILE A 305 7.54 -8.38 -19.22
CA ILE A 305 8.90 -8.95 -19.32
C ILE A 305 8.95 -10.37 -18.77
N GLU A 306 8.32 -10.63 -17.63
CA GLU A 306 8.26 -11.96 -16.97
C GLU A 306 7.34 -12.97 -17.69
N MET A 307 6.57 -12.54 -18.69
CA MET A 307 5.70 -13.44 -19.46
C MET A 307 6.54 -14.27 -20.46
N PRO A 308 6.09 -15.46 -20.91
CA PRO A 308 6.83 -16.27 -21.87
C PRO A 308 7.25 -15.49 -23.13
N GLY A 309 8.56 -15.43 -23.42
CA GLY A 309 9.16 -14.62 -24.50
C GLY A 309 9.04 -13.10 -24.31
N GLY A 310 8.71 -12.65 -23.10
CA GLY A 310 8.45 -11.26 -22.73
C GLY A 310 9.67 -10.38 -22.86
N ALA A 311 10.78 -10.78 -22.24
CA ALA A 311 12.07 -10.09 -22.34
C ALA A 311 12.50 -9.87 -23.81
N ALA A 312 12.39 -10.89 -24.65
CA ALA A 312 12.71 -10.79 -26.08
C ALA A 312 11.80 -9.81 -26.85
N ARG A 313 10.48 -9.84 -26.61
CA ARG A 313 9.55 -8.84 -27.19
C ARG A 313 9.84 -7.43 -26.69
N PHE A 314 10.22 -7.28 -25.43
CA PHE A 314 10.57 -5.98 -24.87
C PHE A 314 11.89 -5.45 -25.45
N ALA A 315 12.86 -6.32 -25.69
CA ALA A 315 14.10 -5.97 -26.38
C ALA A 315 13.84 -5.41 -27.79
N GLN A 316 12.91 -6.03 -28.54
CA GLN A 316 12.46 -5.51 -29.84
C GLN A 316 11.83 -4.11 -29.73
N ARG A 317 11.02 -3.85 -28.69
CA ARG A 317 10.44 -2.51 -28.44
C ARG A 317 11.52 -1.45 -28.16
N VAL A 318 12.53 -1.79 -27.35
CA VAL A 318 13.67 -0.89 -27.08
C VAL A 318 14.46 -0.62 -28.36
N ALA A 319 14.73 -1.64 -29.17
CA ALA A 319 15.42 -1.49 -30.45
C ALA A 319 14.62 -0.63 -31.45
N GLU A 320 13.30 -0.78 -31.51
CA GLU A 320 12.42 0.06 -32.35
C GLU A 320 12.43 1.52 -31.90
N ALA A 321 12.24 1.78 -30.60
CA ALA A 321 12.29 3.13 -30.04
C ALA A 321 13.65 3.82 -30.28
N ARG A 322 14.73 3.04 -30.38
CA ARG A 322 16.08 3.55 -30.69
C ARG A 322 16.31 3.93 -32.15
N ARG A 323 15.44 3.53 -33.08
CA ARG A 323 15.49 4.04 -34.47
C ARG A 323 15.14 5.52 -34.57
N THR A 324 14.30 6.02 -33.65
CA THR A 324 13.86 7.42 -33.63
C THR A 324 14.56 8.23 -32.54
N ASN A 325 14.82 7.63 -31.38
CA ASN A 325 15.58 8.23 -30.28
C ASN A 325 16.67 7.25 -29.80
N PRO A 326 17.93 7.40 -30.23
CA PRO A 326 19.03 6.51 -29.83
C PRO A 326 19.23 6.35 -28.31
N LYS A 327 18.78 7.31 -27.51
CA LYS A 327 18.82 7.29 -26.03
C LYS A 327 17.49 6.88 -25.39
N ALA A 328 16.59 6.24 -26.14
CA ALA A 328 15.31 5.76 -25.59
C ALA A 328 15.54 4.78 -24.43
N VAL A 329 14.84 5.05 -23.33
CA VAL A 329 14.73 4.23 -22.11
C VAL A 329 13.24 3.98 -21.89
N LEU A 330 12.85 2.71 -21.74
CA LEU A 330 11.44 2.29 -21.68
C LEU A 330 11.01 1.74 -20.31
N PHE A 331 11.94 1.67 -19.34
CA PHE A 331 11.76 1.21 -17.96
C PHE A 331 12.94 1.70 -17.12
N PRO A 332 12.82 1.84 -15.78
CA PRO A 332 13.96 2.08 -14.90
C PRO A 332 14.89 0.85 -14.86
N GLU A 333 16.20 1.08 -14.92
CA GLU A 333 17.22 0.02 -14.88
C GLU A 333 17.05 -0.88 -13.66
N GLN A 334 16.85 -0.28 -12.47
CA GLN A 334 16.81 -1.01 -11.22
C GLN A 334 15.60 -1.94 -11.11
N ILE A 335 14.45 -1.60 -11.71
CA ILE A 335 13.26 -2.47 -11.70
C ILE A 335 13.51 -3.77 -12.46
N VAL A 336 14.10 -3.66 -13.66
CA VAL A 336 14.43 -4.85 -14.47
C VAL A 336 15.64 -5.60 -13.89
N ASN A 337 16.53 -4.89 -13.18
CA ASN A 337 17.62 -5.52 -12.43
C ASN A 337 17.09 -6.37 -11.26
N SER A 338 16.23 -5.80 -10.41
CA SER A 338 15.57 -6.51 -9.31
C SER A 338 14.81 -7.73 -9.82
N MET A 339 14.00 -7.55 -10.86
CA MET A 339 13.28 -8.64 -11.52
C MET A 339 14.22 -9.79 -11.92
N GLY A 340 15.36 -9.48 -12.57
CA GLY A 340 16.38 -10.46 -12.93
C GLY A 340 16.95 -11.22 -11.73
N TYR A 341 17.32 -10.51 -10.65
CA TYR A 341 17.84 -11.14 -9.43
C TYR A 341 16.80 -11.98 -8.69
N GLU A 342 15.52 -11.64 -8.72
CA GLU A 342 14.48 -12.42 -8.05
C GLU A 342 14.24 -13.76 -8.76
N HIS A 343 14.22 -13.79 -10.10
CA HIS A 343 14.22 -15.06 -10.85
C HIS A 343 15.50 -15.85 -10.60
N LEU A 344 16.65 -15.19 -10.44
CA LEU A 344 17.92 -15.84 -10.12
C LEU A 344 17.91 -16.49 -8.72
N GLN A 345 17.35 -15.80 -7.71
CA GLN A 345 17.20 -16.31 -6.35
C GLN A 345 16.22 -17.51 -6.27
N GLU A 346 15.18 -17.50 -7.11
CA GLU A 346 14.21 -18.60 -7.23
C GLU A 346 14.71 -19.75 -8.12
N GLY A 347 15.90 -19.63 -8.72
CA GLY A 347 16.53 -20.66 -9.55
C GLY A 347 16.04 -20.72 -11.00
N ASP A 348 15.21 -19.76 -11.46
CA ASP A 348 14.89 -19.58 -12.88
C ASP A 348 16.00 -18.80 -13.59
N THR A 349 17.20 -19.40 -13.60
CA THR A 349 18.42 -18.83 -14.18
C THR A 349 18.25 -18.46 -15.65
N LYS A 350 17.41 -19.18 -16.40
CA LYS A 350 17.17 -18.93 -17.82
C LYS A 350 16.40 -17.64 -18.03
N LEU A 351 15.29 -17.46 -17.32
CA LEU A 351 14.52 -16.22 -17.40
C LEU A 351 15.31 -15.04 -16.82
N ALA A 352 16.00 -15.23 -15.69
CA ALA A 352 16.91 -14.23 -15.12
C ALA A 352 17.95 -13.75 -16.15
N LEU A 353 18.58 -14.68 -16.88
CA LEU A 353 19.55 -14.36 -17.91
C LEU A 353 18.94 -13.60 -19.11
N GLU A 354 17.72 -13.95 -19.55
CA GLU A 354 17.01 -13.18 -20.59
C GLU A 354 16.69 -11.74 -20.13
N ILE A 355 16.24 -11.58 -18.89
CA ILE A 355 15.88 -10.29 -18.29
C ILE A 355 17.11 -9.40 -18.10
N LEU A 356 18.21 -9.95 -17.61
CA LEU A 356 19.46 -9.20 -17.40
C LEU A 356 20.17 -8.89 -18.72
N LYS A 357 20.03 -9.73 -19.76
CA LYS A 357 20.42 -9.38 -21.14
C LYS A 357 19.60 -8.21 -21.69
N LEU A 358 18.28 -8.19 -21.47
CA LEU A 358 17.43 -7.05 -21.81
C LEU A 358 17.90 -5.77 -21.09
N ASN A 359 18.24 -5.86 -19.80
CA ASN A 359 18.73 -4.71 -19.03
C ASN A 359 20.07 -4.20 -19.58
N ALA A 360 21.04 -5.09 -19.82
CA ALA A 360 22.34 -4.74 -20.39
C ALA A 360 22.27 -4.16 -21.81
N MET A 361 21.28 -4.57 -22.61
CA MET A 361 20.99 -3.96 -23.91
C MET A 361 20.33 -2.57 -23.75
N ALA A 362 19.47 -2.39 -22.75
CA ALA A 362 18.82 -1.12 -22.46
C ALA A 362 19.75 -0.08 -21.81
N PHE A 363 20.77 -0.49 -21.07
CA PHE A 363 21.70 0.43 -20.38
C PHE A 363 23.17 0.11 -20.70
N PRO A 364 23.61 0.24 -21.98
CA PRO A 364 24.89 -0.28 -22.44
C PRO A 364 26.15 0.39 -21.84
N GLU A 365 25.97 1.51 -21.14
CA GLU A 365 27.03 2.26 -20.45
C GLU A 365 26.99 2.08 -18.92
N SER A 366 25.97 1.40 -18.38
CA SER A 366 25.86 1.16 -16.93
C SER A 366 26.82 0.03 -16.52
N PRO A 367 27.70 0.21 -15.52
CA PRO A 367 28.52 -0.89 -15.01
C PRO A 367 27.68 -1.92 -14.24
N ASN A 368 26.59 -1.46 -13.60
CA ASN A 368 25.69 -2.28 -12.79
C ASN A 368 25.07 -3.43 -13.61
N VAL A 369 24.53 -3.15 -14.80
CA VAL A 369 23.89 -4.20 -15.63
C VAL A 369 24.86 -5.28 -16.12
N TYR A 370 26.15 -4.97 -16.28
CA TYR A 370 27.15 -5.97 -16.63
C TYR A 370 27.62 -6.78 -15.42
N ASP A 371 27.68 -6.18 -14.24
CA ASP A 371 27.94 -6.92 -13.00
C ASP A 371 26.82 -7.93 -12.70
N SER A 372 25.56 -7.52 -12.86
CA SER A 372 24.39 -8.38 -12.69
C SER A 372 24.25 -9.42 -13.80
N LEU A 373 24.56 -9.08 -15.06
CA LEU A 373 24.62 -10.07 -16.14
C LEU A 373 25.78 -11.08 -15.93
N SER A 374 26.88 -10.67 -15.29
CA SER A 374 27.95 -11.59 -14.89
C SER A 374 27.49 -12.61 -13.84
N ASP A 375 26.67 -12.19 -12.84
CA ASP A 375 26.07 -13.11 -11.87
C ASP A 375 25.20 -14.17 -12.54
N ALA A 376 24.34 -13.75 -13.48
CA ALA A 376 23.44 -14.65 -14.21
C ALA A 376 24.22 -15.66 -15.08
N TYR A 377 25.26 -15.22 -15.80
CA TYR A 377 26.11 -16.14 -16.55
C TYR A 377 26.89 -17.11 -15.64
N LEU A 378 27.33 -16.67 -14.46
CA LEU A 378 28.02 -17.52 -13.50
C LEU A 378 27.08 -18.60 -12.94
N ALA A 379 25.84 -18.24 -12.62
CA ALA A 379 24.80 -19.17 -12.18
C ALA A 379 24.37 -20.17 -13.29
N ASP A 380 24.38 -19.75 -14.55
CA ASP A 380 24.12 -20.61 -15.72
C ASP A 380 25.35 -21.46 -16.13
N GLY A 381 26.48 -21.30 -15.43
CA GLY A 381 27.73 -22.03 -15.67
C GLY A 381 28.59 -21.51 -16.84
N GLN A 382 28.19 -20.42 -17.49
CA GLN A 382 28.88 -19.79 -18.64
C GLN A 382 30.04 -18.88 -18.17
N LYS A 383 31.10 -19.49 -17.64
CA LYS A 383 32.21 -18.83 -16.93
C LYS A 383 32.93 -17.75 -17.76
N GLU A 384 33.19 -18.01 -19.04
CA GLU A 384 33.89 -17.10 -19.94
C GLU A 384 33.07 -15.81 -20.17
N LEU A 385 31.75 -15.95 -20.33
CA LEU A 385 30.84 -14.81 -20.44
C LEU A 385 30.70 -14.07 -19.11
N ALA A 386 30.70 -14.78 -17.97
CA ALA A 386 30.74 -14.13 -16.66
C ALA A 386 32.00 -13.26 -16.49
N GLN A 387 33.19 -13.78 -16.82
CA GLN A 387 34.44 -13.02 -16.81
C GLN A 387 34.40 -11.80 -17.76
N GLN A 388 33.87 -11.97 -18.98
CA GLN A 388 33.75 -10.89 -19.95
C GLN A 388 32.88 -9.74 -19.42
N ASN A 389 31.75 -10.05 -18.80
CA ASN A 389 30.83 -9.04 -18.27
C ASN A 389 31.37 -8.40 -16.98
N ALA A 390 32.04 -9.15 -16.10
CA ALA A 390 32.73 -8.59 -14.94
C ALA A 390 33.83 -7.60 -15.34
N ARG A 391 34.66 -7.92 -16.37
CA ARG A 391 35.62 -6.96 -16.94
C ARG A 391 34.93 -5.71 -17.48
N LYS A 392 33.83 -5.86 -18.22
CA LYS A 392 33.10 -4.72 -18.79
C LYS A 392 32.51 -3.80 -17.71
N ALA A 393 32.04 -4.35 -16.59
CA ALA A 393 31.63 -3.56 -15.43
C ALA A 393 32.80 -2.72 -14.87
N LEU A 394 33.99 -3.33 -14.72
CA LEU A 394 35.21 -2.64 -14.28
C LEU A 394 35.70 -1.56 -15.27
N GLU A 395 35.52 -1.79 -16.58
CA GLU A 395 35.87 -0.85 -17.66
C GLU A 395 34.98 0.41 -17.65
N LEU A 396 33.68 0.25 -17.36
CA LEU A 396 32.69 1.35 -17.38
C LEU A 396 32.66 2.17 -16.08
N LEU A 397 33.00 1.55 -14.93
CA LEU A 397 32.98 2.20 -13.61
C LEU A 397 33.67 3.58 -13.50
N PRO A 398 34.82 3.86 -14.16
CA PRO A 398 35.46 5.17 -14.11
C PRO A 398 34.63 6.30 -14.72
N SER A 399 33.77 5.97 -15.71
CA SER A 399 32.92 6.92 -16.44
C SER A 399 31.53 7.07 -15.85
N ASP A 400 31.16 6.20 -14.91
CA ASP A 400 29.83 6.18 -14.30
C ASP A 400 29.61 7.33 -13.32
N THR A 401 28.55 8.09 -13.57
CA THR A 401 28.04 9.21 -12.76
C THR A 401 26.59 9.02 -12.33
N ALA A 402 25.97 7.88 -12.64
CA ALA A 402 24.59 7.58 -12.28
C ALA A 402 24.48 6.99 -10.87
N ASP A 403 25.38 6.06 -10.52
CA ASP A 403 25.40 5.43 -9.20
C ASP A 403 26.24 6.21 -8.16
N PRO A 404 25.81 6.27 -6.88
CA PRO A 404 26.62 6.79 -5.79
C PRO A 404 27.97 6.06 -5.65
N THR A 405 28.97 6.71 -5.05
CA THR A 405 30.32 6.14 -4.89
C THR A 405 30.31 4.82 -4.12
N GLU A 406 29.46 4.67 -3.12
CA GLU A 406 29.25 3.45 -2.34
C GLU A 406 28.76 2.30 -3.25
N ARG A 407 27.80 2.58 -4.15
CA ARG A 407 27.28 1.60 -5.09
C ARG A 407 28.32 1.21 -6.15
N ARG A 408 29.04 2.20 -6.70
CA ARG A 408 30.16 1.98 -7.63
C ARG A 408 31.30 1.16 -7.00
N ASN A 409 31.54 1.32 -5.70
CA ASN A 409 32.48 0.48 -4.96
C ASN A 409 31.98 -0.96 -4.82
N ALA A 410 30.71 -1.16 -4.41
CA ALA A 410 30.12 -2.49 -4.32
C ALA A 410 30.13 -3.26 -5.66
N ILE A 411 29.87 -2.57 -6.77
CA ILE A 411 29.97 -3.13 -8.13
C ILE A 411 31.41 -3.54 -8.46
N ARG A 412 32.41 -2.72 -8.08
CA ARG A 412 33.83 -3.04 -8.29
C ARG A 412 34.25 -4.30 -7.53
N ASP A 413 33.87 -4.36 -6.26
CA ASP A 413 34.26 -5.46 -5.36
C ASP A 413 33.59 -6.76 -5.79
N SER A 414 32.30 -6.71 -6.17
CA SER A 414 31.54 -7.81 -6.79
C SER A 414 32.23 -8.34 -8.06
N ALA A 415 32.52 -7.47 -9.02
CA ALA A 415 33.17 -7.85 -10.28
C ALA A 415 34.58 -8.44 -10.06
N GLN A 416 35.39 -7.83 -9.18
CA GLN A 416 36.73 -8.33 -8.88
C GLN A 416 36.69 -9.68 -8.13
N GLN A 417 35.74 -9.87 -7.21
CA GLN A 417 35.53 -11.14 -6.53
C GLN A 417 35.19 -12.27 -7.53
N LYS A 418 34.33 -11.99 -8.52
CA LYS A 418 33.98 -12.95 -9.58
C LYS A 418 35.19 -13.33 -10.44
N LEU A 419 36.01 -12.36 -10.87
CA LEU A 419 37.24 -12.63 -11.63
C LEU A 419 38.24 -13.47 -10.83
N ASN A 420 38.40 -13.18 -9.54
CA ASN A 420 39.26 -13.94 -8.63
C ASN A 420 38.75 -15.39 -8.46
N GLN A 421 37.44 -15.57 -8.24
CA GLN A 421 36.78 -16.88 -8.12
C GLN A 421 36.92 -17.73 -9.39
N LEU A 422 36.89 -17.09 -10.57
CA LEU A 422 37.02 -17.74 -11.87
C LEU A 422 38.48 -17.98 -12.31
N GLY A 423 39.45 -17.73 -11.42
CA GLY A 423 40.82 -18.24 -11.54
C GLY A 423 41.86 -17.27 -12.10
N GLU A 424 41.54 -15.99 -12.30
CA GLU A 424 42.48 -15.02 -12.89
C GLU A 424 43.49 -14.41 -11.90
N GLY A 425 43.52 -14.89 -10.66
CA GLY A 425 44.46 -14.46 -9.62
C GLY A 425 45.79 -15.23 -9.56
N ARG A 426 46.06 -16.16 -10.48
CA ARG A 426 47.35 -16.88 -10.54
C ARG A 426 47.86 -16.99 -11.98
N PRO A 427 48.99 -16.37 -12.34
CA PRO A 427 49.73 -16.82 -13.53
C PRO A 427 50.12 -18.29 -13.35
N LYS A 428 50.05 -19.05 -14.45
CA LYS A 428 50.51 -20.44 -14.52
C LYS A 428 52.03 -20.52 -14.60
#